data_AF-A0AB37QLF3-F1
#
_entry.id   AF-A0AB37QLF3-F1
#
_cell.length_a   1.000
_cell.length_b   1.000
_cell.length_c   1.000
_cell.angle_alpha   90.00
_cell.angle_beta   90.00
_cell.angle_gamma   90.00
#
_symmetry.space_group_name_H-M   'P 1'
#
loop_
_entity.id
_entity.type
_entity.pdbx_description
1 polymer ?
#
loop_
_entity_poly.entity_id
_entity_poly.type
_entity_poly.pdbx_seq_one_letter_code
_entity_poly.pdbx_strand_id
1 'polypeptide(L)'
;MAHDYAIESLLRPAVELYTVYVCAAGAFLCVFAPWAFALTPLFGIVTSAGFLALGLVRLKQAWQVLCYRRNIRRLPHYTMTSKEVPVSNQRLFIGLGFRWQQRHTQRLMDTYLPKYSSYVEATPL
;
A
#
# COMPACT_ATOMS: atom_id res chain seq x y z
N MET A 1 -14.96 -13.55 8.91
CA MET A 1 -15.68 -12.27 9.01
C MET A 1 -15.28 -11.58 10.30
N ALA A 2 -14.15 -10.86 10.31
CA ALA A 2 -13.60 -10.19 11.49
C ALA A 2 -12.78 -8.94 11.11
N HIS A 3 -13.12 -8.29 9.99
CA HIS A 3 -12.39 -7.14 9.46
C HIS A 3 -13.20 -5.83 9.51
N ASP A 4 -14.45 -5.85 9.98
CA ASP A 4 -15.36 -4.68 9.87
C ASP A 4 -14.92 -3.48 10.72
N TYR A 5 -14.01 -3.67 11.69
CA TYR A 5 -13.48 -2.61 12.55
C TYR A 5 -11.96 -2.65 12.70
N ALA A 6 -11.24 -3.29 11.77
CA ALA A 6 -9.79 -3.30 11.83
C ALA A 6 -9.26 -1.88 11.53
N ILE A 7 -8.60 -1.28 12.53
CA ILE A 7 -7.88 -0.01 12.36
C ILE A 7 -6.84 -0.20 11.26
N GLU A 8 -7.11 0.34 10.07
CA GLU A 8 -6.18 0.36 8.94
C GLU A 8 -4.86 1.05 9.33
N SER A 9 -3.77 0.29 9.49
CA SER A 9 -2.43 0.84 9.77
C SER A 9 -1.59 0.97 8.50
N LEU A 10 -2.02 1.83 7.57
CA LEU A 10 -1.41 1.96 6.23
C LEU A 10 -0.09 2.76 6.21
N LEU A 11 0.21 3.56 7.25
CA LEU A 11 1.51 4.24 7.39
C LEU A 11 2.59 3.37 8.06
N ARG A 12 2.29 2.10 8.39
CA ARG A 12 3.27 1.16 8.94
C ARG A 12 4.47 1.02 7.98
N PRO A 13 5.71 0.86 8.49
CA PRO A 13 6.83 0.46 7.64
C PRO A 13 6.48 -0.81 6.86
N ALA A 14 6.90 -0.86 5.59
CA ALA A 14 6.61 -1.97 4.66
C ALA A 14 7.45 -3.22 4.98
N VAL A 15 7.31 -3.74 6.21
CA VAL A 15 8.04 -4.92 6.71
C VAL A 15 7.69 -6.19 5.96
N GLU A 16 6.56 -6.20 5.24
CA GLU A 16 6.16 -7.28 4.35
C GLU A 16 7.20 -7.52 3.24
N LEU A 17 7.97 -6.49 2.84
CA LEU A 17 9.06 -6.63 1.89
C LEU A 17 10.15 -7.60 2.36
N TYR A 18 10.40 -7.70 3.67
CA TYR A 18 11.34 -8.69 4.21
C TYR A 18 10.85 -10.11 3.94
N THR A 19 9.55 -10.35 4.13
CA THR A 19 8.96 -11.67 3.84
C THR A 19 8.98 -11.97 2.35
N VAL A 20 8.74 -10.97 1.49
CA VAL A 20 8.88 -11.13 0.04
C VAL A 20 10.30 -11.49 -0.33
N TYR A 21 11.30 -10.81 0.25
CA TYR A 21 12.72 -11.08 0.00
C TYR A 21 13.11 -12.50 0.42
N VAL A 22 12.69 -12.94 1.61
CA VAL A 22 12.95 -14.30 2.11
C VAL A 22 12.27 -15.35 1.23
N CYS A 23 11.00 -15.13 0.83
CA CYS A 23 10.30 -16.04 -0.07
C CYS A 23 10.95 -16.09 -1.46
N ALA A 24 11.39 -14.94 -2.00
CA ALA A 24 12.09 -14.88 -3.28
C ALA A 24 13.47 -15.58 -3.22
N ALA A 25 14.23 -15.34 -2.15
CA ALA A 25 15.49 -16.02 -1.91
C ALA A 25 15.30 -17.53 -1.72
N GLY A 26 14.26 -17.95 -0.99
CA GLY A 26 13.89 -19.35 -0.81
C GLY A 26 13.53 -20.02 -2.14
N ALA A 27 12.69 -19.39 -2.96
CA ALA A 27 12.35 -19.87 -4.29
C ALA A 27 13.60 -20.00 -5.19
N PHE A 28 14.47 -18.99 -5.18
CA PHE A 28 15.72 -19.01 -5.93
C PHE A 28 16.64 -20.17 -5.48
N LEU A 29 16.83 -20.35 -4.18
CA LEU A 29 17.65 -21.43 -3.63
C LEU A 29 17.05 -22.81 -3.94
N CYS A 30 15.73 -22.97 -3.92
CA CYS A 30 15.08 -24.23 -4.30
C CYS A 30 15.33 -24.63 -5.76
N VAL A 31 15.56 -23.67 -6.66
CA VAL A 31 15.86 -23.91 -8.08
C VAL A 31 17.36 -24.12 -8.33
N PHE A 32 18.20 -23.26 -7.77
CA PHE A 32 19.65 -23.25 -8.06
C PHE A 32 20.48 -24.15 -7.16
N ALA A 33 20.02 -24.41 -5.93
CA ALA A 33 20.71 -25.29 -4.98
C ALA A 33 19.74 -26.28 -4.30
N PRO A 34 19.11 -27.21 -5.06
CA PRO A 34 18.23 -28.22 -4.48
C PRO A 34 18.92 -29.08 -3.41
N TRP A 35 20.23 -29.28 -3.58
CA TRP A 35 21.08 -30.01 -2.63
C TRP A 35 21.16 -29.34 -1.25
N ALA A 36 21.04 -28.01 -1.17
CA ALA A 36 21.06 -27.28 0.10
C ALA A 36 19.83 -27.59 0.97
N PHE A 37 18.73 -27.99 0.35
CA PHE A 37 17.50 -28.40 1.02
C PHE A 37 17.30 -29.92 1.04
N ALA A 38 18.27 -30.70 0.56
CA ALA A 38 18.14 -32.15 0.35
C ALA A 38 16.85 -32.53 -0.44
N LEU A 39 16.42 -31.67 -1.36
CA LEU A 39 15.21 -31.85 -2.17
C LEU A 39 15.56 -32.55 -3.48
N THR A 40 14.70 -33.47 -3.93
CA THR A 40 14.79 -33.95 -5.32
C THR A 40 14.40 -32.80 -6.28
N PRO A 41 14.96 -32.75 -7.50
CA PRO A 41 14.74 -31.65 -8.44
C PRO A 41 13.25 -31.36 -8.73
N LEU A 42 12.41 -32.40 -8.69
CA LEU A 42 10.97 -32.29 -8.95
C LEU A 42 10.23 -31.59 -7.79
N PHE A 43 10.58 -31.92 -6.54
CA PHE A 43 10.01 -31.23 -5.38
C PHE A 43 10.53 -29.79 -5.25
N GLY A 44 11.76 -29.50 -5.68
CA GLY A 44 12.31 -28.13 -5.71
C GLY A 44 11.51 -27.15 -6.57
N ILE A 45 10.99 -27.62 -7.71
CA ILE A 45 10.13 -26.79 -8.59
C ILE A 45 8.78 -26.51 -7.91
N VAL A 46 8.18 -27.53 -7.29
CA VAL A 46 6.89 -27.40 -6.60
C VAL A 46 6.99 -26.46 -5.40
N THR A 47 8.04 -26.60 -4.58
CA THR A 47 8.26 -25.72 -3.43
C THR A 47 8.57 -24.29 -3.87
N SER A 48 9.38 -24.10 -4.91
CA SER A 48 9.64 -22.77 -5.50
C SER A 48 8.35 -22.10 -5.98
N ALA A 49 7.45 -22.83 -6.66
CA ALA A 49 6.17 -22.31 -7.07
C ALA A 49 5.31 -21.87 -5.87
N GLY A 50 5.31 -22.65 -4.79
CA GLY A 50 4.64 -22.29 -3.53
C GLY A 50 5.21 -21.02 -2.90
N PHE A 51 6.54 -20.90 -2.82
CA PHE A 51 7.20 -19.70 -2.30
C PHE A 51 6.94 -18.46 -3.16
N LEU A 52 6.92 -18.61 -4.49
CA LEU A 52 6.57 -17.52 -5.40
C LEU A 52 5.12 -17.07 -5.23
N ALA A 53 4.17 -18.01 -5.12
CA ALA A 53 2.77 -17.67 -4.90
C ALA A 53 2.57 -16.88 -3.61
N LEU A 54 3.19 -17.32 -2.50
CA LEU A 54 3.17 -16.58 -1.24
C LEU A 54 3.87 -15.22 -1.34
N GLY A 55 5.02 -15.17 -2.02
CA GLY A 55 5.77 -13.95 -2.28
C GLY A 55 4.95 -12.90 -3.03
N LEU A 56 4.19 -13.30 -4.06
CA LEU A 56 3.33 -12.40 -4.84
C LEU A 56 2.18 -11.82 -4.01
N VAL A 57 1.55 -12.64 -3.16
CA VAL A 57 0.49 -12.16 -2.26
C VAL A 57 1.04 -11.12 -1.29
N ARG A 58 2.19 -11.39 -0.68
CA ARG A 58 2.87 -10.44 0.23
C ARG A 58 3.38 -9.19 -0.50
N LEU A 59 3.83 -9.33 -1.74
CA LEU A 59 4.25 -8.21 -2.56
C LEU A 59 3.07 -7.28 -2.88
N LYS A 60 1.89 -7.82 -3.18
CA LYS A 60 0.69 -7.01 -3.40
C LYS A 60 0.31 -6.20 -2.15
N GLN A 61 0.40 -6.79 -0.96
CA GLN A 61 0.14 -6.09 0.30
C GLN A 61 1.16 -4.96 0.52
N ALA A 62 2.46 -5.25 0.31
CA ALA A 62 3.52 -4.26 0.44
C ALA A 62 3.34 -3.12 -0.57
N TRP A 63 2.95 -3.45 -1.80
CA TRP A 63 2.72 -2.49 -2.88
C TRP A 63 1.59 -1.52 -2.54
N GLN A 64 0.51 -1.99 -1.91
CA GLN A 64 -0.59 -1.13 -1.46
C GLN A 64 -0.11 -0.11 -0.41
N VAL A 65 0.69 -0.55 0.56
CA VAL A 65 1.29 0.33 1.59
C VAL A 65 2.22 1.36 0.94
N LEU A 66 3.07 0.95 0.01
CA LEU A 66 4.00 1.84 -0.69
C LEU A 66 3.26 2.88 -1.55
N CYS A 67 2.25 2.45 -2.31
CA CYS A 67 1.42 3.35 -3.11
C CYS A 67 0.68 4.35 -2.22
N TYR A 68 0.13 3.90 -1.09
CA TYR A 68 -0.53 4.79 -0.14
C TYR A 68 0.44 5.83 0.42
N ARG A 69 1.62 5.40 0.89
CA ARG A 69 2.67 6.29 1.41
C ARG A 69 3.14 7.30 0.37
N ARG A 70 3.26 6.90 -0.90
CA ARG A 70 3.67 7.80 -1.99
C ARG A 70 2.55 8.76 -2.40
N ASN A 71 1.30 8.33 -2.33
CA ASN A 71 0.16 9.14 -2.73
C ASN A 71 -0.40 10.04 -1.60
N ILE A 72 0.04 9.87 -0.35
CA ILE A 72 -0.46 10.70 0.77
C ILE A 72 -0.17 12.20 0.58
N ARG A 73 0.92 12.53 -0.12
CA ARG A 73 1.30 13.90 -0.48
C ARG A 73 0.75 14.34 -1.83
N ARG A 74 0.25 13.41 -2.64
CA ARG A 74 -0.16 13.69 -4.02
C ARG A 74 -1.64 13.97 -4.06
N LEU A 75 -1.98 15.25 -4.12
CA LEU A 75 -3.36 15.68 -4.37
C LEU A 75 -3.70 15.40 -5.85
N PRO A 76 -4.86 14.80 -6.15
CA PRO A 76 -5.32 14.70 -7.54
C PRO A 76 -5.51 16.11 -8.12
N HIS A 77 -4.99 16.32 -9.33
CA HIS A 77 -5.17 17.59 -10.04
C HIS A 77 -6.61 17.70 -10.53
N TYR A 78 -7.31 18.75 -10.09
CA TYR A 78 -8.66 19.05 -10.53
C TYR A 78 -8.70 20.39 -11.26
N THR A 79 -9.17 20.37 -12.50
CA THR A 79 -9.32 21.55 -13.35
C THR A 79 -10.69 21.52 -13.99
N MET A 80 -11.35 22.68 -14.07
CA MET A 80 -12.69 22.82 -14.61
C MET A 80 -12.76 24.11 -15.43
N THR A 81 -13.44 24.07 -16.57
CA THR A 81 -13.62 25.27 -17.40
C THR A 81 -14.78 26.11 -16.86
N SER A 82 -14.74 27.44 -17.00
CA SER A 82 -15.81 28.34 -16.50
C SER A 82 -17.22 27.99 -17.01
N LYS A 83 -17.33 27.36 -18.19
CA LYS A 83 -18.60 26.92 -18.78
C LYS A 83 -19.22 25.71 -18.07
N GLU A 84 -18.39 24.90 -17.41
CA GLU A 84 -18.82 23.66 -16.74
C GLU A 84 -19.24 23.94 -15.29
N VAL A 85 -18.89 25.10 -14.74
CA VAL A 85 -19.20 25.49 -13.36
C VAL A 85 -20.72 25.58 -13.19
N PRO A 86 -21.34 24.76 -12.32
CA PRO A 86 -22.78 24.81 -12.12
C PRO A 86 -23.16 26.10 -11.41
N VAL A 87 -24.09 26.84 -12.00
CA VAL A 87 -24.63 28.09 -11.44
C VAL A 87 -25.96 27.81 -10.74
N SER A 88 -26.09 28.27 -9.49
CA SER A 88 -27.34 28.20 -8.73
C SER A 88 -27.53 29.48 -7.92
N ASN A 89 -28.74 30.04 -7.92
CA ASN A 89 -29.06 31.25 -7.16
C ASN A 89 -29.08 31.03 -5.64
N GLN A 90 -29.10 29.77 -5.19
CA GLN A 90 -29.19 29.41 -3.76
C GLN A 90 -27.89 28.82 -3.21
N ARG A 91 -27.03 28.27 -4.07
CA ARG A 91 -25.83 27.53 -3.64
C ARG A 91 -24.65 27.87 -4.53
N LEU A 92 -23.54 28.25 -3.91
CA LEU A 92 -22.28 28.49 -4.60
C LEU A 92 -21.51 27.18 -4.77
N PHE A 93 -21.03 26.90 -5.98
CA PHE A 93 -20.11 25.80 -6.23
C PHE A 93 -18.70 26.18 -5.76
N ILE A 94 -18.18 25.47 -4.76
CA ILE A 94 -16.86 25.75 -4.15
C ILE A 94 -15.76 24.85 -4.76
N GLY A 95 -16.12 23.70 -5.35
CA GLY A 95 -15.19 22.76 -5.97
C GLY A 95 -15.49 21.30 -5.63
N LEU A 96 -14.52 20.41 -5.89
CA LEU A 96 -14.60 19.01 -5.49
C LEU A 96 -14.38 18.88 -3.98
N GLY A 97 -15.48 18.74 -3.24
CA GLY A 97 -15.47 18.16 -1.90
C GLY A 97 -15.58 16.64 -1.96
N PHE A 98 -15.28 15.98 -0.84
CA PHE A 98 -15.65 14.58 -0.64
C PHE A 98 -16.48 14.46 0.64
N ARG A 99 -17.40 13.49 0.68
CA ARG A 99 -18.16 13.21 1.89
C ARG A 99 -17.20 12.66 2.95
N TRP A 100 -17.03 13.40 4.05
CA TRP A 100 -16.23 12.94 5.17
C TRP A 100 -16.84 11.68 5.80
N GLN A 101 -16.01 10.71 6.13
CA GLN A 101 -16.41 9.42 6.69
C GLN A 101 -15.45 9.05 7.81
N GLN A 102 -15.80 8.07 8.66
CA GLN A 102 -14.97 7.62 9.78
C GLN A 102 -13.53 7.27 9.37
N ARG A 103 -13.34 6.62 8.22
CA ARG A 103 -12.02 6.29 7.67
C ARG A 103 -11.14 7.52 7.41
N HIS A 104 -11.75 8.65 7.01
CA HIS A 104 -11.03 9.90 6.79
C HIS A 104 -10.54 10.50 8.11
N THR A 105 -11.37 10.46 9.16
CA THR A 105 -10.95 10.86 10.52
C THR A 105 -9.79 10.00 10.99
N GLN A 106 -9.89 8.68 10.83
CA GLN A 106 -8.81 7.77 11.24
C GLN A 106 -7.49 8.10 10.54
N ARG A 107 -7.51 8.23 9.20
CA ARG A 107 -6.32 8.56 8.42
C ARG A 107 -5.74 9.94 8.77
N LEU A 108 -6.59 10.92 9.06
CA LEU A 108 -6.15 12.22 9.53
C LEU A 108 -5.47 12.11 10.90
N MET A 109 -6.07 11.37 11.84
CA MET A 109 -5.45 11.14 13.15
C MET A 109 -4.09 10.44 13.02
N ASP A 110 -3.96 9.45 12.11
CA ASP A 110 -2.69 8.79 11.82
C ASP A 110 -1.61 9.79 11.37
N THR A 111 -1.95 10.84 10.60
CA THR A 111 -0.96 11.84 10.16
C THR A 111 -0.43 12.74 11.28
N TYR A 112 -1.15 12.88 12.39
CA TYR A 112 -0.70 13.67 13.53
C TYR A 112 0.26 12.92 14.47
N LEU A 113 0.43 11.61 14.29
CA LEU A 113 1.38 10.85 15.12
C LEU A 113 2.83 11.21 14.75
N PRO A 114 3.69 11.55 15.74
CA PRO A 114 5.07 11.95 15.48
C PRO A 114 5.90 10.83 14.81
N LYS A 115 5.52 9.57 15.00
CA LYS A 115 6.15 8.42 14.33
C LYS A 115 6.07 8.51 12.80
N TYR A 116 5.06 9.20 12.28
CA TYR A 116 4.79 9.29 10.85
C TYR A 116 5.07 10.68 10.27
N SER A 117 5.60 11.62 11.06
CA SER A 117 5.91 12.99 10.61
C SER A 117 6.82 12.99 9.39
N SER A 118 7.84 12.13 9.36
CA SER A 118 8.75 11.96 8.21
C SER A 118 8.05 11.66 6.88
N TYR A 119 6.86 11.05 6.91
CA TYR A 119 6.07 10.76 5.71
C TYR A 119 5.14 11.90 5.30
N VAL A 120 4.76 12.78 6.22
CA VAL A 120 3.82 13.88 5.99
C VAL A 120 4.55 15.19 5.72
N GLU A 121 5.59 15.48 6.49
CA GLU A 121 6.38 16.69 6.37
C GLU A 121 7.15 16.73 5.05
N ALA A 122 7.22 17.92 4.47
CA ALA A 122 8.03 18.16 3.29
C ALA A 122 9.51 17.95 3.67
N THR A 123 10.22 17.17 2.87
CA THR A 123 11.67 17.02 3.05
C THR A 123 12.30 18.39 2.82
N PRO A 124 13.04 18.95 3.80
CA PRO A 124 13.74 20.21 3.60
C PRO A 124 14.75 20.02 2.46
N LEU A 125 14.75 20.96 1.51
CA LEU A 125 15.71 21.02 0.41
C LEU A 125 17.12 21.31 0.91
#